data_AF-A0A3N5U7T9-F1
#
_entry.id   AF-A0A3N5U7T9-F1
#
_cell.length_a   1.000
_cell.length_b   1.000
_cell.length_c   1.000
_cell.angle_alpha   90.00
_cell.angle_beta   90.00
_cell.angle_gamma   90.00
#
_symmetry.space_group_name_H-M   'P 1'
#
loop_
_entity.id
_entity.type
_entity.pdbx_description
1 polymer ?
#
loop_
_entity_poly.entity_id
_entity_poly.type
_entity_poly.pdbx_seq_one_letter_code
_entity_poly.pdbx_strand_id
1 'polypeptide(L)'
;MTNPTVLREILPPDNFEFRGFGSLYVFDVTQSEIISALERSLIDQESIFSKSGFQLLQQKLRTLFRCPSLVAGLAAIKGDQVMLLNVGCDLSDSSVFSGSMHLPLSEFGGSFYERAFLENRIILIRDLKEETLHTRAEEAAFQSGARSLLVAPLTYQGNMIGTLDIASPNPGEFGPEDMMLMSQIMPLFALAVKRALDETDHQIQSVIKQKCTAVHPAVEWRFQEAAFHHLDRIRMGQASDFEPIVFRDVYPLYAISDIRGSSDARNRAVQMDLEDQLGLALKVIQTARAARPMPILEELGHRLGRQLERLRAGLSSGDEATVIKMLKTDVEPLFVPFQDFSPQVRQTIEGYQAALDARLGTIYHKRREFEESVSLLNKRISLYLDREQVEAQSVFPHYFEKHQTDGVDYLIYVGSSLVEKGSFNELYLENLRLWQLMVSCGIAWHTEQLKTELKVPLETAHLILINHTPLSIRFRFDEKRFDVDGAYDVRQEIIKSRIDKAMVKGRAERMTQPGKIAVIYTQPQEGREIRRYIDFLRSQGFLKGDTEALDVEELPGVQGLKALRVEIDLSSTVISERVNRMAK
;
A
#
# COMPACT_ATOMS: atom_id res chain seq x y z
N MET A 1 13.04 61.83 38.93
CA MET A 1 13.34 63.06 38.17
C MET A 1 13.64 62.72 36.71
N THR A 2 12.72 62.06 36.00
CA THR A 2 12.91 61.62 34.60
C THR A 2 11.69 61.90 33.73
N ASN A 3 10.68 62.57 34.28
CA ASN A 3 9.50 62.97 33.51
C ASN A 3 9.87 64.21 32.66
N PRO A 4 9.85 64.13 31.31
CA PRO A 4 10.28 65.21 30.42
C PRO A 4 9.52 66.52 30.65
N THR A 5 8.25 66.43 31.07
CA THR A 5 7.38 67.58 31.29
C THR A 5 7.79 68.36 32.54
N VAL A 6 8.13 67.67 33.62
CA VAL A 6 8.60 68.28 34.89
C VAL A 6 10.02 68.85 34.72
N LEU A 7 10.86 68.17 33.94
CA LEU A 7 12.20 68.65 33.59
C LEU A 7 12.16 69.97 32.79
N ARG A 8 11.15 70.16 31.94
CA ARG A 8 10.95 71.38 31.16
C ARG A 8 10.59 72.61 32.01
N GLU A 9 9.92 72.41 33.14
CA GLU A 9 9.58 73.50 34.07
C GLU A 9 10.79 73.97 34.88
N ILE A 10 11.68 73.02 35.24
CA ILE A 10 12.87 73.29 36.07
C ILE A 10 14.06 73.73 35.21
N LEU A 11 14.18 73.18 33.99
CA LEU A 11 15.21 73.48 33.00
C LEU A 11 14.54 73.79 31.65
N PRO A 12 14.06 75.03 31.44
CA PRO A 12 13.41 75.43 30.19
C PRO A 12 14.42 75.32 29.05
N PRO A 13 14.22 74.44 28.05
CA PRO A 13 15.19 74.22 26.98
C PRO A 13 15.46 75.49 26.15
N ASP A 14 14.52 76.43 26.13
CA ASP A 14 14.65 77.72 25.47
C ASP A 14 15.71 78.63 26.13
N ASN A 15 16.09 78.35 27.39
CA ASN A 15 17.15 79.06 28.11
C ASN A 15 18.54 78.47 27.90
N PHE A 16 18.66 77.38 27.13
CA PHE A 16 19.93 76.69 26.90
C PHE A 16 20.24 76.65 25.40
N GLU A 17 21.43 77.12 25.04
CA GLU A 17 21.96 77.01 23.68
C GLU A 17 23.01 75.89 23.65
N PHE A 18 22.77 74.85 22.87
CA PHE A 18 23.77 73.81 22.62
C PHE A 18 24.64 74.23 21.42
N ARG A 19 25.93 74.42 21.66
CA ARG A 19 26.91 74.68 20.60
C ARG A 19 27.81 73.47 20.41
N GLY A 20 27.90 73.01 19.17
CA GLY A 20 28.72 71.88 18.76
C GLY A 20 28.59 71.65 17.25
N PHE A 21 29.15 70.55 16.77
CA PHE A 21 28.96 70.08 15.39
C PHE A 21 28.32 68.70 15.41
N GLY A 22 27.31 68.49 14.56
CA GLY A 22 26.70 67.18 14.35
C GLY A 22 27.40 66.46 13.21
N SER A 23 27.78 65.20 13.41
CA SER A 23 28.23 64.32 12.34
C SER A 23 27.10 63.35 11.98
N LEU A 24 26.61 63.43 10.75
CA LEU A 24 25.64 62.49 10.19
C LEU A 24 26.42 61.45 9.38
N TYR A 25 26.37 60.20 9.81
CA TYR A 25 26.94 59.08 9.08
C TYR A 25 25.81 58.37 8.33
N VAL A 26 25.82 58.48 7.01
CA VAL A 26 24.95 57.70 6.11
C VAL A 26 25.77 56.53 5.58
N PHE A 27 25.28 55.31 5.77
CA PHE A 27 25.88 54.10 5.22
C PHE A 27 24.86 53.38 4.35
N ASP A 28 25.33 52.81 3.24
CA ASP A 28 24.50 52.07 2.30
C ASP A 28 24.12 50.70 2.90
N VAL A 29 22.83 50.49 3.15
CA VAL A 29 22.26 49.23 3.65
C VAL A 29 21.50 48.47 2.57
N THR A 30 21.58 48.91 1.31
CA THR A 30 20.79 48.38 0.19
C THR A 30 20.96 46.87 0.06
N GLN A 31 22.20 46.36 0.11
CA GLN A 31 22.47 44.93 0.01
C GLN A 31 21.80 44.13 1.15
N SER A 32 21.98 44.54 2.40
CA SER A 32 21.43 43.86 3.57
C SER A 32 19.89 43.88 3.59
N GLU A 33 19.28 45.00 3.19
CA GLU A 33 17.83 45.12 3.10
C GLU A 33 17.26 44.27 1.96
N ILE A 34 17.92 44.22 0.80
CA ILE A 34 17.49 43.36 -0.32
C ILE A 34 17.61 41.88 0.04
N ILE A 35 18.69 41.46 0.70
CA ILE A 35 18.84 40.06 1.16
C ILE A 35 17.75 39.72 2.17
N SER A 36 17.47 40.60 3.13
CA SER A 36 16.38 40.41 4.10
C SER A 36 15.00 40.35 3.42
N ALA A 37 14.80 41.16 2.38
CA ALA A 37 13.57 41.15 1.61
C ALA A 37 13.46 39.91 0.71
N LEU A 38 14.57 39.38 0.18
CA LEU A 38 14.62 38.10 -0.52
C LEU A 38 14.27 36.95 0.41
N GLU A 39 14.81 36.92 1.63
CA GLU A 39 14.47 35.92 2.65
C GLU A 39 12.96 35.91 2.93
N ARG A 40 12.35 37.08 3.13
CA ARG A 40 10.90 37.20 3.33
C ARG A 40 10.09 36.73 2.12
N SER A 41 10.52 37.08 0.90
CA SER A 41 9.83 36.66 -0.33
C SER A 41 9.95 35.17 -0.59
N LEU A 42 11.09 34.54 -0.27
CA LEU A 42 11.31 33.10 -0.44
C LEU A 42 10.59 32.25 0.63
N ILE A 43 10.06 32.87 1.69
CA ILE A 43 9.14 32.21 2.63
C ILE A 43 7.75 32.03 2.00
N ASP A 44 7.33 32.97 1.14
CA ASP A 44 6.01 32.94 0.51
C ASP A 44 6.01 32.02 -0.73
N GLN A 45 5.18 30.99 -0.70
CA GLN A 45 5.17 29.91 -1.69
C GLN A 45 4.79 30.40 -3.10
N GLU A 46 3.84 31.35 -3.20
CA GLU A 46 3.46 31.90 -4.50
C GLU A 46 4.61 32.66 -5.18
N SER A 47 5.61 33.10 -4.41
CA SER A 47 6.73 33.87 -4.95
C SER A 47 7.62 33.06 -5.90
N ILE A 48 7.64 31.73 -5.80
CA ILE A 48 8.53 30.88 -6.61
C ILE A 48 7.78 30.22 -7.77
N PHE A 49 6.53 29.81 -7.54
CA PHE A 49 5.74 29.06 -8.51
C PHE A 49 4.88 29.94 -9.43
N SER A 50 4.62 31.20 -9.06
CA SER A 50 3.86 32.12 -9.90
C SER A 50 4.79 32.99 -10.75
N LYS A 51 4.36 33.27 -11.99
CA LYS A 51 5.08 34.19 -12.88
C LYS A 51 5.27 35.57 -12.24
N SER A 52 4.22 36.12 -11.62
CA SER A 52 4.24 37.42 -10.94
C SER A 52 5.17 37.44 -9.73
N GLY A 53 5.16 36.36 -8.94
CA GLY A 53 6.01 36.20 -7.77
C GLY A 53 7.49 36.14 -8.15
N PHE A 54 7.83 35.35 -9.16
CA PHE A 54 9.21 35.21 -9.57
C PHE A 54 9.74 36.45 -10.29
N GLN A 55 8.88 37.19 -11.02
CA GLN A 55 9.23 38.50 -11.56
C GLN A 55 9.67 39.47 -10.45
N LEU A 56 9.01 39.45 -9.29
CA LEU A 56 9.42 40.25 -8.14
C LEU A 56 10.79 39.81 -7.57
N LEU A 57 11.05 38.50 -7.52
CA LEU A 57 12.36 37.96 -7.14
C LEU A 57 13.45 38.39 -8.12
N GLN A 58 13.20 38.30 -9.43
CA GLN A 58 14.13 38.75 -10.46
C GLN A 58 14.47 40.23 -10.32
N GLN A 59 13.50 41.10 -10.01
CA GLN A 59 13.77 42.53 -9.78
C GLN A 59 14.65 42.78 -8.55
N LYS A 60 14.49 41.97 -7.49
CA LYS A 60 15.38 42.02 -6.32
C LYS A 60 16.79 41.57 -6.68
N LEU A 61 16.93 40.49 -7.47
CA LEU A 61 18.22 40.01 -7.96
C LEU A 61 18.91 41.06 -8.86
N ARG A 62 18.17 41.69 -9.79
CA ARG A 62 18.69 42.80 -10.62
C ARG A 62 19.25 43.93 -9.78
N THR A 63 18.55 44.31 -8.70
CA THR A 63 19.02 45.34 -7.78
C THR A 63 20.24 44.88 -6.98
N LEU A 64 20.24 43.64 -6.49
CA LEU A 64 21.33 43.07 -5.69
C LEU A 64 22.65 42.98 -6.48
N PHE A 65 22.59 42.46 -7.70
CA PHE A 65 23.73 42.30 -8.60
C PHE A 65 24.02 43.58 -9.42
N ARG A 66 23.23 44.65 -9.24
CA ARG A 66 23.35 45.91 -9.99
C ARG A 66 23.34 45.72 -11.51
N CYS A 67 22.65 44.69 -11.99
CA CYS A 67 22.60 44.29 -13.39
C CYS A 67 21.14 44.33 -13.88
N PRO A 68 20.69 45.39 -14.56
CA PRO A 68 19.31 45.53 -15.03
C PRO A 68 18.88 44.48 -16.06
N SER A 69 19.83 43.98 -16.85
CA SER A 69 19.63 42.95 -17.87
C SER A 69 19.69 41.52 -17.33
N LEU A 70 19.85 41.35 -16.01
CA LEU A 70 19.94 40.03 -15.38
C LEU A 70 18.62 39.26 -15.54
N VAL A 71 18.74 38.00 -15.94
CA VAL A 71 17.67 37.01 -15.93
C VAL A 71 18.04 35.88 -15.00
N ALA A 72 17.12 35.47 -14.14
CA ALA A 72 17.34 34.40 -13.20
C ALA A 72 16.61 33.12 -13.64
N GLY A 73 17.29 31.98 -13.49
CA GLY A 73 16.74 30.64 -13.64
C GLY A 73 16.74 29.93 -12.29
N LEU A 74 15.69 29.17 -12.03
CA LEU A 74 15.61 28.32 -10.84
C LEU A 74 15.07 26.95 -11.23
N ALA A 75 15.85 25.91 -10.93
CA ALA A 75 15.48 24.53 -11.18
C ALA A 75 15.52 23.72 -9.89
N ALA A 76 14.59 22.79 -9.74
CA ALA A 76 14.59 21.76 -8.71
C ALA A 76 14.85 20.39 -9.35
N ILE A 77 15.55 19.51 -8.65
CA ILE A 77 15.80 18.14 -9.10
C ILE A 77 14.95 17.19 -8.28
N LYS A 78 14.18 16.33 -8.96
CA LYS A 78 13.35 15.30 -8.34
C LYS A 78 13.50 13.98 -9.09
N GLY A 79 14.17 13.01 -8.46
CA GLY A 79 14.51 11.75 -9.12
C GLY A 79 15.34 12.00 -10.37
N ASP A 80 14.91 11.44 -11.50
CA ASP A 80 15.57 11.59 -12.80
C ASP A 80 14.98 12.76 -13.64
N GLN A 81 14.25 13.66 -12.99
CA GLN A 81 13.64 14.83 -13.64
C GLN A 81 14.16 16.15 -13.04
N VAL A 82 14.35 17.12 -13.92
CA VAL A 82 14.62 18.52 -13.59
C VAL A 82 13.32 19.31 -13.79
N MET A 83 12.84 19.89 -12.70
CA MET A 83 11.71 20.80 -12.68
C MET A 83 12.20 22.23 -12.81
N LEU A 84 12.01 22.84 -13.99
CA LEU A 84 12.27 24.25 -14.20
C LEU A 84 11.15 25.05 -13.52
N LEU A 85 11.41 25.54 -12.31
CA LEU A 85 10.45 26.34 -11.52
C LEU A 85 10.22 27.70 -12.17
N ASN A 86 11.24 28.23 -12.86
CA ASN A 86 11.10 29.36 -13.76
C ASN A 86 12.13 29.30 -14.89
N VAL A 87 11.69 29.58 -16.11
CA VAL A 87 12.56 29.89 -17.24
C VAL A 87 12.39 31.36 -17.57
N GLY A 88 13.47 32.10 -17.36
CA GLY A 88 13.66 33.53 -17.60
C GLY A 88 12.49 34.27 -18.24
N CYS A 89 11.80 35.08 -17.42
CA CYS A 89 11.02 36.18 -17.97
C CYS A 89 11.98 37.16 -18.68
N ASP A 90 11.91 37.12 -20.00
CA ASP A 90 12.37 38.07 -21.03
C ASP A 90 13.86 38.11 -21.35
N LEU A 91 14.27 37.38 -22.41
CA LEU A 91 15.34 37.81 -23.34
C LEU A 91 15.00 37.61 -24.84
N SER A 92 13.92 36.91 -25.20
CA SER A 92 13.30 36.98 -26.53
C SER A 92 11.83 36.55 -26.47
N ASP A 93 10.96 37.21 -27.25
CA ASP A 93 9.52 36.95 -27.40
C ASP A 93 9.19 35.59 -28.07
N SER A 94 10.05 34.61 -27.92
CA SER A 94 9.87 33.25 -28.41
C SER A 94 10.18 32.23 -27.32
N SER A 95 9.30 32.15 -26.32
CA SER A 95 8.96 30.85 -25.76
C SER A 95 7.46 30.77 -25.54
N VAL A 96 6.85 29.95 -26.40
CA VAL A 96 5.65 29.20 -26.07
C VAL A 96 5.91 28.52 -24.71
N PHE A 97 4.86 28.31 -23.90
CA PHE A 97 4.82 27.53 -22.66
C PHE A 97 4.88 28.33 -21.35
N SER A 98 3.67 28.65 -20.85
CA SER A 98 3.38 28.95 -19.46
C SER A 98 3.36 27.67 -18.61
N GLY A 99 4.17 27.60 -17.56
CA GLY A 99 4.16 26.50 -16.57
C GLY A 99 5.56 25.97 -16.29
N SER A 100 5.74 25.29 -15.14
CA SER A 100 6.96 24.54 -14.85
C SER A 100 7.23 23.52 -15.96
N MET A 101 8.45 23.51 -16.51
CA MET A 101 8.84 22.52 -17.52
C MET A 101 9.61 21.38 -16.87
N HIS A 102 9.26 20.14 -17.20
CA HIS A 102 9.95 18.94 -16.75
C HIS A 102 10.84 18.39 -17.85
N LEU A 103 12.13 18.34 -17.58
CA LEU A 103 13.13 17.81 -18.50
C LEU A 103 13.82 16.60 -17.86
N PRO A 104 14.14 15.53 -18.63
CA PRO A 104 14.97 14.45 -18.13
C PRO A 104 16.33 14.99 -17.66
N LEU A 105 16.80 14.55 -16.50
CA LEU A 105 18.11 14.94 -15.96
C LEU A 105 19.25 14.64 -16.96
N SER A 106 19.10 13.59 -17.75
CA SER A 106 20.04 13.22 -18.82
C SER A 106 20.22 14.29 -19.90
N GLU A 107 19.26 15.21 -20.10
CA GLU A 107 19.42 16.31 -21.06
C GLU A 107 20.46 17.35 -20.62
N PHE A 108 20.82 17.37 -19.33
CA PHE A 108 21.85 18.24 -18.78
C PHE A 108 23.23 17.57 -18.72
N GLY A 109 23.36 16.33 -19.18
CA GLY A 109 24.64 15.62 -19.25
C GLY A 109 25.67 16.38 -20.08
N GLY A 110 26.87 16.56 -19.53
CA GLY A 110 27.98 17.32 -20.10
C GLY A 110 27.87 18.84 -19.98
N SER A 111 26.79 19.38 -19.42
CA SER A 111 26.53 20.82 -19.38
C SER A 111 27.23 21.53 -18.22
N PHE A 112 27.30 22.87 -18.27
CA PHE A 112 27.72 23.68 -17.12
C PHE A 112 26.89 23.45 -15.86
N TYR A 113 25.62 23.07 -16.00
CA TYR A 113 24.74 22.72 -14.88
C TYR A 113 25.17 21.41 -14.23
N GLU A 114 25.48 20.37 -15.02
CA GLU A 114 26.04 19.11 -14.50
C GLU A 114 27.43 19.32 -13.92
N ARG A 115 28.26 20.19 -14.52
CA ARG A 115 29.57 20.51 -13.94
C ARG A 115 29.45 21.20 -12.57
N ALA A 116 28.53 22.17 -12.44
CA ALA A 116 28.21 22.77 -11.15
C ALA A 116 27.72 21.72 -10.15
N PHE A 117 26.97 20.73 -10.63
CA PHE A 117 26.47 19.60 -9.86
C PHE A 117 27.61 18.71 -9.32
N LEU A 118 28.45 18.19 -10.22
CA LEU A 118 29.51 17.24 -9.91
C LEU A 118 30.64 17.87 -9.08
N GLU A 119 30.98 19.12 -9.35
CA GLU A 119 32.06 19.83 -8.65
C GLU A 119 31.58 20.53 -7.37
N ASN A 120 30.26 20.60 -7.14
CA ASN A 120 29.61 21.29 -6.02
C ASN A 120 30.18 22.71 -5.78
N ARG A 121 30.34 23.47 -6.86
CA ARG A 121 30.84 24.85 -6.82
C ARG A 121 30.12 25.73 -7.83
N ILE A 122 30.16 27.03 -7.58
CA ILE A 122 29.63 28.03 -8.51
C ILE A 122 30.51 28.04 -9.77
N ILE A 123 29.87 27.94 -10.94
CA ILE A 123 30.51 27.98 -12.25
C ILE A 123 30.26 29.36 -12.86
N LEU A 124 31.33 30.08 -13.21
CA LEU A 124 31.28 31.37 -13.88
C LEU A 124 31.72 31.22 -15.34
N ILE A 125 30.87 31.66 -16.26
CA ILE A 125 31.12 31.71 -17.69
C ILE A 125 31.09 33.17 -18.12
N ARG A 126 32.22 33.68 -18.61
CA ARG A 126 32.36 35.10 -19.01
C ARG A 126 31.73 35.37 -20.38
N ASP A 127 31.91 34.46 -21.34
CA ASP A 127 31.24 34.54 -22.63
C ASP A 127 30.89 33.14 -23.14
N LEU A 128 29.60 32.81 -23.16
CA LEU A 128 29.06 31.55 -23.71
C LEU A 128 29.47 31.33 -25.18
N LYS A 129 29.78 32.40 -25.91
CA LYS A 129 30.26 32.29 -27.29
C LYS A 129 31.68 31.71 -27.39
N GLU A 130 32.50 31.90 -26.36
CA GLU A 130 33.90 31.44 -26.34
C GLU A 130 34.04 29.98 -25.88
N GLU A 131 32.95 29.39 -25.37
CA GLU A 131 32.92 28.01 -24.90
C GLU A 131 32.80 27.01 -26.05
N THR A 132 33.53 25.91 -25.98
CA THR A 132 33.59 24.87 -27.03
C THR A 132 32.59 23.74 -26.82
N LEU A 133 31.95 23.67 -25.65
CA LEU A 133 30.90 22.70 -25.33
C LEU A 133 29.54 23.32 -25.67
N HIS A 134 28.77 22.61 -26.50
CA HIS A 134 27.41 22.99 -26.87
C HIS A 134 26.49 21.82 -26.54
N THR A 135 26.10 21.72 -25.28
CA THR A 135 24.97 20.89 -24.88
C THR A 135 23.66 21.58 -25.24
N ARG A 136 22.55 20.83 -25.28
CA ARG A 136 21.22 21.38 -25.57
C ARG A 136 20.83 22.51 -24.59
N ALA A 137 21.22 22.39 -23.33
CA ALA A 137 20.98 23.40 -22.31
C ALA A 137 21.77 24.70 -22.59
N GLU A 138 23.03 24.58 -23.01
CA GLU A 138 23.89 25.73 -23.37
C GLU A 138 23.43 26.40 -24.67
N GLU A 139 23.05 25.62 -25.67
CA GLU A 139 22.46 26.14 -26.91
C GLU A 139 21.16 26.89 -26.64
N ALA A 140 20.29 26.36 -25.77
CA ALA A 140 19.06 27.04 -25.37
C ALA A 140 19.34 28.37 -24.63
N ALA A 141 20.33 28.37 -23.73
CA ALA A 141 20.76 29.59 -23.03
C ALA A 141 21.35 30.63 -24.01
N PHE A 142 22.18 30.20 -24.96
CA PHE A 142 22.77 31.09 -25.95
C PHE A 142 21.72 31.65 -26.94
N GLN A 143 20.80 30.80 -27.43
CA GLN A 143 19.70 31.21 -28.31
C GLN A 143 18.72 32.16 -27.62
N SER A 144 18.54 32.03 -26.31
CA SER A 144 17.74 32.98 -25.55
C SER A 144 18.45 34.33 -25.37
N GLY A 145 19.70 34.48 -25.79
CA GLY A 145 20.45 35.74 -25.79
C GLY A 145 21.48 35.87 -24.69
N ALA A 146 21.72 34.82 -23.89
CA ALA A 146 22.73 34.85 -22.84
C ALA A 146 24.15 34.87 -23.43
N ARG A 147 25.00 35.71 -22.84
CA ARG A 147 26.43 35.79 -23.12
C ARG A 147 27.25 35.55 -21.87
N SER A 148 26.88 36.11 -20.72
CA SER A 148 27.51 35.80 -19.43
C SER A 148 26.57 34.96 -18.58
N LEU A 149 27.09 33.94 -17.88
CA LEU A 149 26.29 33.00 -17.09
C LEU A 149 27.00 32.67 -15.77
N LEU A 150 26.25 32.64 -14.67
CA LEU A 150 26.71 32.20 -13.36
C LEU A 150 25.76 31.13 -12.85
N VAL A 151 26.26 29.91 -12.61
CA VAL A 151 25.45 28.76 -12.19
C VAL A 151 25.86 28.32 -10.78
N ALA A 152 24.93 28.35 -9.84
CA ALA A 152 25.14 27.94 -8.46
C ALA A 152 24.36 26.65 -8.13
N PRO A 153 25.03 25.61 -7.60
CA PRO A 153 24.36 24.39 -7.16
C PRO A 153 23.60 24.63 -5.86
N LEU A 154 22.34 24.21 -5.79
CA LEU A 154 21.54 24.27 -4.56
C LEU A 154 21.61 22.93 -3.85
N THR A 155 22.23 22.91 -2.67
CA THR A 155 22.37 21.71 -1.85
C THR A 155 21.64 21.85 -0.51
N TYR A 156 21.06 20.74 -0.05
CA TYR A 156 20.42 20.63 1.26
C TYR A 156 20.84 19.31 1.91
N GLN A 157 21.42 19.38 3.12
CA GLN A 157 21.95 18.22 3.86
C GLN A 157 22.91 17.33 3.03
N GLY A 158 23.72 17.93 2.18
CA GLY A 158 24.69 17.22 1.32
C GLY A 158 24.11 16.61 0.04
N ASN A 159 22.79 16.66 -0.16
CA ASN A 159 22.15 16.28 -1.40
C ASN A 159 21.91 17.51 -2.27
N MET A 160 22.19 17.41 -3.57
CA MET A 160 21.83 18.47 -4.50
C MET A 160 20.35 18.38 -4.86
N ILE A 161 19.66 19.51 -4.75
CA ILE A 161 18.20 19.61 -4.90
C ILE A 161 17.80 20.53 -6.04
N GLY A 162 18.75 21.17 -6.73
CA GLY A 162 18.47 22.14 -7.78
C GLY A 162 19.66 22.99 -8.20
N THR A 163 19.39 23.98 -9.04
CA THR A 163 20.35 25.01 -9.47
C THR A 163 19.69 26.38 -9.46
N LEU A 164 20.48 27.40 -9.11
CA LEU A 164 20.14 28.81 -9.31
C LEU A 164 21.15 29.37 -10.31
N ASP A 165 20.67 29.89 -11.43
CA ASP A 165 21.51 30.52 -12.43
C ASP A 165 21.08 31.96 -12.71
N ILE A 166 22.06 32.81 -13.04
CA ILE A 166 21.82 34.16 -13.52
C ILE A 166 22.56 34.37 -14.84
N ALA A 167 21.87 34.97 -15.80
CA ALA A 167 22.35 35.20 -17.16
C ALA A 167 22.28 36.69 -17.51
N SER A 168 23.18 37.13 -18.39
CA SER A 168 23.18 38.48 -18.98
C SER A 168 23.51 38.42 -20.47
N PRO A 169 22.92 39.28 -21.31
CA PRO A 169 23.28 39.38 -22.73
C PRO A 169 24.64 40.06 -22.99
N ASN A 170 25.26 40.62 -21.96
CA ASN A 170 26.58 41.25 -22.08
C ASN A 170 27.69 40.25 -21.70
N PRO A 171 28.74 40.10 -22.52
CA PRO A 171 29.90 39.29 -22.16
C PRO A 171 30.66 39.95 -21.00
N GLY A 172 31.12 39.13 -20.05
CA GLY A 172 31.92 39.55 -18.90
C GLY A 172 31.15 40.32 -17.83
N GLU A 173 29.81 40.28 -17.83
CA GLU A 173 28.97 40.99 -16.84
C GLU A 173 29.22 40.51 -15.41
N PHE A 174 29.49 39.22 -15.21
CA PHE A 174 29.69 38.63 -13.88
C PHE A 174 31.17 38.39 -13.57
N GLY A 175 31.56 38.66 -12.33
CA GLY A 175 32.92 38.50 -11.81
C GLY A 175 32.99 37.86 -10.42
N PRO A 176 34.18 37.91 -9.77
CA PRO A 176 34.39 37.32 -8.44
C PRO A 176 33.50 37.91 -7.34
N GLU A 177 33.16 39.21 -7.42
CA GLU A 177 32.27 39.85 -6.46
C GLU A 177 30.85 39.27 -6.54
N ASP A 178 30.35 39.02 -7.76
CA ASP A 178 29.05 38.38 -7.99
C ASP A 178 29.04 36.92 -7.50
N MET A 179 30.16 36.20 -7.64
CA MET A 179 30.30 34.85 -7.05
C MET A 179 30.16 34.89 -5.53
N MET A 180 30.78 35.88 -4.86
CA MET A 180 30.66 36.04 -3.41
C MET A 180 29.22 36.38 -2.99
N LEU A 181 28.55 37.27 -3.74
CA LEU A 181 27.14 37.60 -3.52
C LEU A 181 26.23 36.39 -3.72
N MET A 182 26.44 35.64 -4.81
CA MET A 182 25.70 34.42 -5.11
C MET A 182 25.86 33.40 -3.97
N SER A 183 27.08 33.21 -3.45
CA SER A 183 27.33 32.33 -2.32
C SER A 183 26.58 32.74 -1.04
N GLN A 184 26.28 34.03 -0.84
CA GLN A 184 25.52 34.51 0.32
C GLN A 184 24.03 34.20 0.21
N ILE A 185 23.45 34.30 -0.99
CA ILE A 185 22.02 34.08 -1.22
C ILE A 185 21.66 32.63 -1.52
N MET A 186 22.61 31.82 -2.01
CA MET A 186 22.41 30.42 -2.38
C MET A 186 21.70 29.58 -1.30
N PRO A 187 22.02 29.69 0.01
CA PRO A 187 21.31 28.94 1.06
C PRO A 187 19.82 29.29 1.17
N LEU A 188 19.43 30.54 0.88
CA LEU A 188 18.04 30.98 0.92
C LEU A 188 17.22 30.28 -0.17
N PHE A 189 17.78 30.23 -1.39
CA PHE A 189 17.15 29.55 -2.52
C PHE A 189 17.14 28.03 -2.34
N ALA A 190 18.20 27.43 -1.78
CA ALA A 190 18.21 26.00 -1.45
C ALA A 190 17.09 25.64 -0.46
N LEU A 191 16.89 26.43 0.60
CA LEU A 191 15.80 26.23 1.54
C LEU A 191 14.42 26.36 0.87
N ALA A 192 14.27 27.34 -0.02
CA ALA A 192 13.03 27.57 -0.73
C ALA A 192 12.68 26.43 -1.70
N VAL A 193 13.67 25.95 -2.47
CA VAL A 193 13.52 24.78 -3.35
C VAL A 193 13.21 23.52 -2.53
N LYS A 194 13.86 23.32 -1.37
CA LYS A 194 13.55 22.18 -0.50
C LYS A 194 12.08 22.20 -0.06
N ARG A 195 11.57 23.34 0.40
CA ARG A 195 10.16 23.49 0.78
C ARG A 195 9.21 23.21 -0.39
N ALA A 196 9.56 23.69 -1.58
CA ALA A 196 8.81 23.44 -2.82
C ALA A 196 8.74 21.94 -3.17
N LEU A 197 9.84 21.21 -3.00
CA LEU A 197 9.89 19.76 -3.19
C LEU A 197 9.05 19.02 -2.15
N ASP A 198 9.19 19.37 -0.87
CA ASP A 198 8.42 18.77 0.23
C ASP A 198 6.91 18.95 0.05
N GLU A 199 6.48 20.15 -0.35
CA GLU A 199 5.06 20.42 -0.62
C GLU A 199 4.56 19.61 -1.82
N THR A 200 5.37 19.49 -2.87
CA THR A 200 5.02 18.65 -4.01
C THR A 200 4.88 17.17 -3.61
N ASP A 201 5.74 16.67 -2.72
CA ASP A 201 5.62 15.32 -2.16
C ASP A 201 4.35 15.16 -1.32
N HIS A 202 4.01 16.14 -0.48
CA HIS A 202 2.76 16.14 0.27
C HIS A 202 1.53 16.12 -0.64
N GLN A 203 1.53 16.92 -1.73
CA GLN A 203 0.44 16.95 -2.71
C GLN A 203 0.29 15.61 -3.43
N ILE A 204 1.40 14.99 -3.87
CA ILE A 204 1.39 13.65 -4.49
C ILE A 204 0.76 12.64 -3.53
N GLN A 205 1.24 12.60 -2.29
CA GLN A 205 0.75 11.68 -1.28
C GLN A 205 -0.73 11.91 -0.95
N SER A 206 -1.18 13.18 -0.96
CA SER A 206 -2.59 13.52 -0.79
C SER A 206 -3.46 12.99 -1.93
N VAL A 207 -3.04 13.19 -3.18
CA VAL A 207 -3.74 12.66 -4.37
C VAL A 207 -3.80 11.13 -4.33
N ILE A 208 -2.69 10.47 -4.00
CA ILE A 208 -2.64 9.01 -3.86
C ILE A 208 -3.62 8.55 -2.77
N LYS A 209 -3.62 9.17 -1.59
CA LYS A 209 -4.54 8.80 -0.49
C LYS A 209 -6.01 9.07 -0.81
N GLN A 210 -6.30 10.10 -1.60
CA GLN A 210 -7.66 10.41 -2.02
C GLN A 210 -8.18 9.38 -3.04
N LYS A 211 -7.31 8.95 -3.96
CA LYS A 211 -7.65 8.02 -5.05
C LYS A 211 -7.45 6.55 -4.67
N CYS A 212 -6.63 6.26 -3.66
CA CYS A 212 -6.18 4.92 -3.28
C CYS A 212 -6.16 4.79 -1.74
N THR A 213 -6.61 3.66 -1.18
CA THR A 213 -6.65 3.45 0.28
C THR A 213 -5.31 3.06 0.88
N ALA A 214 -4.56 2.22 0.18
CA ALA A 214 -3.22 1.80 0.53
C ALA A 214 -2.54 1.32 -0.75
N VAL A 215 -1.33 1.78 -1.01
CA VAL A 215 -0.53 1.36 -2.17
C VAL A 215 0.61 0.49 -1.65
N HIS A 216 0.79 -0.67 -2.26
CA HIS A 216 1.85 -1.59 -1.88
C HIS A 216 3.23 -1.02 -2.30
N PRO A 217 4.29 -1.10 -1.47
CA PRO A 217 5.59 -0.44 -1.74
C PRO A 217 6.19 -0.78 -3.11
N ALA A 218 6.09 -2.04 -3.55
CA ALA A 218 6.61 -2.47 -4.85
C ALA A 218 6.02 -1.73 -6.06
N VAL A 219 4.81 -1.15 -5.94
CA VAL A 219 4.16 -0.42 -7.03
C VAL A 219 4.04 1.07 -6.75
N GLU A 220 4.45 1.54 -5.57
CA GLU A 220 4.22 2.91 -5.12
C GLU A 220 4.80 3.96 -6.07
N TRP A 221 6.00 3.70 -6.61
CA TRP A 221 6.67 4.56 -7.57
C TRP A 221 5.78 4.93 -8.76
N ARG A 222 5.00 3.97 -9.29
CA ARG A 222 4.13 4.19 -10.45
C ARG A 222 2.91 5.04 -10.10
N PHE A 223 2.41 4.92 -8.86
CA PHE A 223 1.35 5.80 -8.35
C PHE A 223 1.87 7.22 -8.11
N GLN A 224 3.10 7.34 -7.59
CA GLN A 224 3.77 8.64 -7.40
C GLN A 224 4.00 9.36 -8.72
N GLU A 225 4.49 8.64 -9.74
CA GLU A 225 4.67 9.17 -11.09
C GLU A 225 3.33 9.62 -11.70
N ALA A 226 2.30 8.78 -11.64
CA ALA A 226 0.96 9.11 -12.13
C ALA A 226 0.33 10.33 -11.44
N ALA A 227 0.48 10.42 -10.11
CA ALA A 227 0.00 11.55 -9.32
C ALA A 227 0.80 12.82 -9.63
N PHE A 228 2.10 12.71 -9.85
CA PHE A 228 2.94 13.84 -10.26
C PHE A 228 2.52 14.39 -11.63
N HIS A 229 2.37 13.54 -12.64
CA HIS A 229 1.88 13.95 -13.97
C HIS A 229 0.48 14.59 -13.89
N HIS A 230 -0.39 14.07 -13.03
CA HIS A 230 -1.71 14.62 -12.80
C HIS A 230 -1.65 16.05 -12.24
N LEU A 231 -0.86 16.26 -11.19
CA LEU A 231 -0.67 17.58 -10.58
C LEU A 231 -0.02 18.57 -11.55
N ASP A 232 0.94 18.12 -12.35
CA ASP A 232 1.63 18.96 -13.33
C ASP A 232 0.69 19.48 -14.42
N ARG A 233 -0.18 18.61 -14.98
CA ARG A 233 -1.20 19.04 -15.95
C ARG A 233 -2.18 20.06 -15.36
N ILE A 234 -2.58 19.88 -14.10
CA ILE A 234 -3.45 20.85 -13.40
C ILE A 234 -2.73 22.20 -13.26
N ARG A 235 -1.44 22.21 -12.92
CA ARG A 235 -0.62 23.44 -12.83
C ARG A 235 -0.52 24.16 -14.18
N MET A 236 -0.51 23.42 -15.29
CA MET A 236 -0.54 23.98 -16.64
C MET A 236 -1.94 24.45 -17.10
N GLY A 237 -2.96 24.39 -16.23
CA GLY A 237 -4.33 24.75 -16.57
C GLY A 237 -5.02 23.76 -17.52
N GLN A 238 -4.47 22.55 -17.65
CA GLN A 238 -5.01 21.49 -18.49
C GLN A 238 -5.97 20.61 -17.69
N ALA A 239 -7.03 20.12 -18.35
CA ALA A 239 -7.81 19.03 -17.78
C ALA A 239 -6.92 17.80 -17.64
N SER A 240 -6.91 17.19 -16.46
CA SER A 240 -6.15 15.96 -16.22
C SER A 240 -7.05 14.89 -15.65
N ASP A 241 -7.11 13.78 -16.35
CA ASP A 241 -7.49 12.50 -15.74
C ASP A 241 -6.25 11.85 -15.13
N PHE A 242 -6.50 11.02 -14.11
CA PHE A 242 -5.44 10.21 -13.51
C PHE A 242 -5.11 9.08 -14.47
N GLU A 243 -3.84 8.95 -14.84
CA GLU A 243 -3.42 7.96 -15.83
C GLU A 243 -3.63 6.52 -15.33
N PRO A 244 -3.93 5.57 -16.23
CA PRO A 244 -4.14 4.19 -15.85
C PRO A 244 -2.82 3.56 -15.37
N ILE A 245 -2.87 2.92 -14.21
CA ILE A 245 -1.75 2.18 -13.65
C ILE A 245 -1.83 0.76 -14.19
N VAL A 246 -0.94 0.44 -15.14
CA VAL A 246 -0.87 -0.84 -15.83
C VAL A 246 0.55 -1.37 -15.75
N PHE A 247 0.67 -2.64 -15.39
CA PHE A 247 1.93 -3.39 -15.42
C PHE A 247 1.78 -4.52 -16.41
N ARG A 248 2.71 -4.61 -17.37
CA ARG A 248 2.70 -5.63 -18.42
C ARG A 248 3.78 -6.66 -18.15
N ASP A 249 3.60 -7.85 -18.70
CA ASP A 249 4.56 -8.94 -18.61
C ASP A 249 4.89 -9.36 -17.16
N VAL A 250 3.86 -9.38 -16.30
CA VAL A 250 4.00 -9.83 -14.90
C VAL A 250 3.54 -11.27 -14.74
N TYR A 251 4.27 -12.02 -13.90
CA TYR A 251 3.99 -13.41 -13.60
C TYR A 251 3.14 -13.51 -12.32
N PRO A 252 1.95 -14.12 -12.38
CA PRO A 252 1.14 -14.38 -11.21
C PRO A 252 1.62 -15.65 -10.50
N LEU A 253 1.72 -15.59 -9.18
CA LEU A 253 1.90 -16.76 -8.34
C LEU A 253 0.78 -16.79 -7.31
N TYR A 254 -0.04 -17.85 -7.35
CA TYR A 254 -1.20 -17.99 -6.48
C TYR A 254 -1.08 -19.23 -5.62
N ALA A 255 -1.41 -19.10 -4.34
CA ALA A 255 -1.57 -20.23 -3.45
C ALA A 255 -2.67 -19.99 -2.42
N ILE A 256 -3.26 -21.09 -1.95
CA ILE A 256 -4.31 -21.10 -0.95
C ILE A 256 -4.05 -22.22 0.06
N SER A 257 -4.32 -21.90 1.33
CA SER A 257 -4.38 -22.86 2.43
C SER A 257 -5.79 -22.79 3.02
N ASP A 258 -6.66 -23.67 2.54
CA ASP A 258 -8.07 -23.72 2.95
C ASP A 258 -8.28 -24.66 4.15
N ILE A 259 -9.29 -24.39 4.96
CA ILE A 259 -9.68 -25.26 6.07
C ILE A 259 -10.58 -26.38 5.57
N ARG A 260 -10.10 -27.61 5.67
CA ARG A 260 -10.81 -28.79 5.18
C ARG A 260 -12.13 -28.96 5.91
N GLY A 261 -13.24 -28.92 5.15
CA GLY A 261 -14.58 -29.17 5.69
C GLY A 261 -15.08 -28.04 6.61
N SER A 262 -14.56 -26.81 6.48
CA SER A 262 -14.98 -25.67 7.29
C SER A 262 -16.49 -25.44 7.27
N SER A 263 -17.11 -25.59 6.09
CA SER A 263 -18.55 -25.42 5.90
C SER A 263 -19.35 -26.50 6.65
N ASP A 264 -18.91 -27.76 6.60
CA ASP A 264 -19.57 -28.86 7.29
C ASP A 264 -19.40 -28.76 8.80
N ALA A 265 -18.20 -28.37 9.26
CA ALA A 265 -17.92 -28.12 10.68
C ALA A 265 -18.74 -26.96 11.23
N ARG A 266 -18.88 -25.87 10.46
CA ARG A 266 -19.74 -24.72 10.78
C ARG A 266 -21.21 -25.16 10.90
N ASN A 267 -21.73 -25.88 9.91
CA ASN A 267 -23.11 -26.34 9.92
C ASN A 267 -23.38 -27.28 11.11
N ARG A 268 -22.44 -28.16 11.44
CA ARG A 268 -22.53 -29.04 12.61
C ARG A 268 -22.54 -28.25 13.92
N ALA A 269 -21.70 -27.22 14.05
CA ALA A 269 -21.68 -26.37 15.23
C ALA A 269 -23.02 -25.63 15.43
N VAL A 270 -23.58 -25.08 14.35
CA VAL A 270 -24.92 -24.46 14.36
C VAL A 270 -26.00 -25.48 14.73
N GLN A 271 -25.95 -26.68 14.15
CA GLN A 271 -26.89 -27.74 14.46
C GLN A 271 -26.87 -28.11 15.96
N MET A 272 -25.68 -28.28 16.55
CA MET A 272 -25.55 -28.61 17.98
C MET A 272 -26.11 -27.51 18.89
N ASP A 273 -25.83 -26.24 18.60
CA ASP A 273 -26.38 -25.11 19.37
C ASP A 273 -27.92 -25.05 19.28
N LEU A 274 -28.49 -25.31 18.08
CA LEU A 274 -29.95 -25.37 17.88
C LEU A 274 -30.59 -26.58 18.59
N GLU A 275 -29.94 -27.73 18.56
CA GLU A 275 -30.38 -28.94 19.25
C GLU A 275 -30.43 -28.72 20.77
N ASP A 276 -29.39 -28.08 21.33
CA ASP A 276 -29.34 -27.72 22.74
C ASP A 276 -30.48 -26.74 23.10
N GLN A 277 -30.71 -25.72 22.28
CA GLN A 277 -31.76 -24.72 22.53
C GLN A 277 -33.16 -25.33 22.45
N LEU A 278 -33.44 -26.14 21.42
CA LEU A 278 -34.71 -26.86 21.30
C LEU A 278 -34.89 -27.88 22.42
N GLY A 279 -33.83 -28.55 22.85
CA GLY A 279 -33.87 -29.48 23.97
C GLY A 279 -34.26 -28.79 25.28
N LEU A 280 -33.68 -27.62 25.57
CA LEU A 280 -34.07 -26.82 26.73
C LEU A 280 -35.51 -26.31 26.62
N ALA A 281 -35.92 -25.82 25.45
CA ALA A 281 -37.30 -25.39 25.20
C ALA A 281 -38.31 -26.54 25.41
N LEU A 282 -38.01 -27.73 24.87
CA LEU A 282 -38.83 -28.93 25.04
C LEU A 282 -38.94 -29.33 26.52
N LYS A 283 -37.84 -29.23 27.27
CA LYS A 283 -37.82 -29.49 28.72
C LYS A 283 -38.72 -28.53 29.49
N VAL A 284 -38.75 -27.24 29.13
CA VAL A 284 -39.69 -26.27 29.71
C VAL A 284 -41.14 -26.67 29.44
N ILE A 285 -41.48 -27.00 28.18
CA ILE A 285 -42.86 -27.40 27.80
C ILE A 285 -43.30 -28.68 28.54
N GLN A 286 -42.42 -29.68 28.65
CA GLN A 286 -42.70 -30.92 29.38
C GLN A 286 -42.91 -30.67 30.88
N THR A 287 -42.10 -29.80 31.49
CA THR A 287 -42.23 -29.44 32.90
C THR A 287 -43.52 -28.66 33.15
N ALA A 288 -43.87 -27.73 32.26
CA ALA A 288 -45.13 -26.98 32.31
C ALA A 288 -46.35 -27.90 32.17
N ARG A 289 -46.28 -28.88 31.26
CA ARG A 289 -47.33 -29.90 31.08
C ARG A 289 -47.52 -30.76 32.34
N ALA A 290 -46.43 -31.17 32.99
CA ALA A 290 -46.49 -31.96 34.21
C ALA A 290 -47.14 -31.19 35.38
N ALA A 291 -46.87 -29.88 35.47
CA ALA A 291 -47.51 -29.01 36.46
C ALA A 291 -48.99 -28.74 36.14
N ARG A 292 -49.33 -28.53 34.86
CA ARG A 292 -50.70 -28.25 34.41
C ARG A 292 -51.00 -28.96 33.08
N PRO A 293 -51.66 -30.13 33.12
CA PRO A 293 -51.98 -30.89 31.91
C PRO A 293 -52.92 -30.12 30.98
N MET A 294 -52.46 -29.85 29.75
CA MET A 294 -53.23 -29.16 28.71
C MET A 294 -52.91 -29.76 27.34
N PRO A 295 -53.92 -30.11 26.50
CA PRO A 295 -53.68 -30.70 25.18
C PRO A 295 -52.79 -29.84 24.27
N ILE A 296 -52.88 -28.50 24.37
CA ILE A 296 -52.05 -27.59 23.58
C ILE A 296 -50.55 -27.72 23.91
N LEU A 297 -50.18 -28.03 25.15
CA LEU A 297 -48.78 -28.27 25.54
C LEU A 297 -48.27 -29.62 25.02
N GLU A 298 -49.17 -30.58 24.84
CA GLU A 298 -48.83 -31.87 24.20
C GLU A 298 -48.54 -31.68 22.72
N GLU A 299 -49.37 -30.91 22.02
CA GLU A 299 -49.14 -30.54 20.62
C GLU A 299 -47.82 -29.79 20.45
N LEU A 300 -47.57 -28.75 21.26
CA LEU A 300 -46.34 -27.97 21.21
C LEU A 300 -45.10 -28.82 21.50
N GLY A 301 -45.17 -29.69 22.51
CA GLY A 301 -44.09 -30.62 22.82
C GLY A 301 -43.82 -31.61 21.68
N HIS A 302 -44.88 -32.15 21.05
CA HIS A 302 -44.75 -33.03 19.90
C HIS A 302 -44.17 -32.31 18.67
N ARG A 303 -44.59 -31.06 18.43
CA ARG A 303 -44.08 -30.21 17.34
C ARG A 303 -42.60 -29.88 17.52
N LEU A 304 -42.18 -29.51 18.74
CA LEU A 304 -40.78 -29.29 19.09
C LEU A 304 -39.94 -30.56 18.96
N GLY A 305 -40.45 -31.70 19.44
CA GLY A 305 -39.79 -33.00 19.29
C GLY A 305 -39.57 -33.38 17.82
N ARG A 306 -40.57 -33.15 16.95
CA ARG A 306 -40.40 -33.37 15.50
C ARG A 306 -39.34 -32.48 14.87
N GLN A 307 -39.24 -31.22 15.29
CA GLN A 307 -38.18 -30.33 14.79
C GLN A 307 -36.79 -30.76 15.27
N LEU A 308 -36.68 -31.19 16.52
CA LEU A 308 -35.43 -31.71 17.07
C LEU A 308 -34.96 -32.97 16.33
N GLU A 309 -35.85 -33.93 16.05
CA GLU A 309 -35.53 -35.12 15.26
C GLU A 309 -35.17 -34.78 13.81
N ARG A 310 -35.84 -33.78 13.22
CA ARG A 310 -35.48 -33.29 11.88
C ARG A 310 -34.08 -32.69 11.85
N LEU A 311 -33.71 -31.86 12.84
CA LEU A 311 -32.37 -31.28 12.92
C LEU A 311 -31.30 -32.35 13.08
N ARG A 312 -31.54 -33.37 13.92
CA ARG A 312 -30.65 -34.52 14.09
C ARG A 312 -30.40 -35.29 12.80
N ALA A 313 -31.39 -35.32 11.89
CA ALA A 313 -31.25 -35.94 10.58
C ALA A 313 -30.42 -35.09 9.58
N GLY A 314 -30.20 -33.79 9.87
CA GLY A 314 -29.33 -32.90 9.12
C GLY A 314 -29.91 -31.48 8.98
N LEU A 315 -29.01 -30.49 8.88
CA LEU A 315 -29.37 -29.08 8.71
C LEU A 315 -29.51 -28.71 7.22
N SER A 316 -30.71 -28.38 6.76
CA SER A 316 -30.93 -27.84 5.40
C SER A 316 -30.87 -26.31 5.38
N SER A 317 -30.67 -25.74 4.18
CA SER A 317 -30.69 -24.28 3.98
C SER A 317 -32.03 -23.68 4.42
N GLY A 318 -32.00 -22.84 5.45
CA GLY A 318 -33.18 -22.16 6.01
C GLY A 318 -33.82 -22.84 7.24
N ASP A 319 -33.33 -24.02 7.64
CA ASP A 319 -33.83 -24.69 8.86
C ASP A 319 -33.50 -23.87 10.13
N GLU A 320 -32.30 -23.28 10.20
CA GLU A 320 -31.89 -22.40 11.31
C GLU A 320 -32.89 -21.24 11.51
N ALA A 321 -33.19 -20.48 10.45
CA ALA A 321 -34.11 -19.35 10.53
C ALA A 321 -35.53 -19.79 10.95
N THR A 322 -35.97 -20.96 10.46
CA THR A 322 -37.27 -21.52 10.78
C THR A 322 -37.37 -21.91 12.25
N VAL A 323 -36.35 -22.60 12.78
CA VAL A 323 -36.27 -23.01 14.18
C VAL A 323 -36.22 -21.81 15.11
N ILE A 324 -35.37 -20.82 14.80
CA ILE A 324 -35.25 -19.59 15.61
C ILE A 324 -36.58 -18.83 15.62
N LYS A 325 -37.25 -18.71 14.47
CA LYS A 325 -38.57 -18.05 14.39
C LYS A 325 -39.61 -18.76 15.24
N MET A 326 -39.67 -20.09 15.18
CA MET A 326 -40.59 -20.90 15.98
C MET A 326 -40.32 -20.71 17.48
N LEU A 327 -39.06 -20.75 17.91
CA LEU A 327 -38.69 -20.53 19.30
C LEU A 327 -39.13 -19.13 19.78
N LYS A 328 -38.76 -18.07 19.03
CA LYS A 328 -39.05 -16.69 19.43
C LYS A 328 -40.53 -16.29 19.34
N THR A 329 -41.28 -16.85 18.40
CA THR A 329 -42.67 -16.44 18.13
C THR A 329 -43.69 -17.35 18.82
N ASP A 330 -43.43 -18.66 18.86
CA ASP A 330 -44.42 -19.62 19.31
C ASP A 330 -44.14 -20.16 20.72
N VAL A 331 -42.89 -20.16 21.17
CA VAL A 331 -42.48 -20.84 22.42
C VAL A 331 -42.12 -19.85 23.53
N GLU A 332 -41.17 -18.95 23.28
CA GLU A 332 -40.67 -18.00 24.28
C GLU A 332 -41.76 -17.08 24.87
N PRO A 333 -42.75 -16.57 24.10
CA PRO A 333 -43.83 -15.77 24.67
C PRO A 333 -44.69 -16.53 25.70
N LEU A 334 -44.74 -17.86 25.61
CA LEU A 334 -45.48 -18.70 26.55
C LEU A 334 -44.76 -18.85 27.89
N PHE A 335 -43.47 -18.50 27.99
CA PHE A 335 -42.74 -18.62 29.24
C PHE A 335 -43.25 -17.67 30.32
N VAL A 336 -43.75 -16.48 29.95
CA VAL A 336 -44.32 -15.51 30.90
C VAL A 336 -45.48 -16.12 31.71
N PRO A 337 -46.56 -16.63 31.07
CA PRO A 337 -47.66 -17.25 31.83
C PRO A 337 -47.29 -18.57 32.51
N PHE A 338 -46.23 -19.26 32.07
CA PHE A 338 -45.80 -20.52 32.70
C PHE A 338 -45.08 -20.33 34.04
N GLN A 339 -44.56 -19.13 34.35
CA GLN A 339 -43.88 -18.86 35.62
C GLN A 339 -44.78 -19.04 36.86
N ASP A 340 -46.10 -19.03 36.68
CA ASP A 340 -47.10 -19.21 37.74
C ASP A 340 -47.56 -20.66 37.90
N PHE A 341 -47.13 -21.59 37.03
CA PHE A 341 -47.61 -22.98 37.06
C PHE A 341 -46.96 -23.78 38.20
N SER A 342 -45.66 -23.61 38.43
CA SER A 342 -44.97 -24.16 39.61
C SER A 342 -43.56 -23.56 39.77
N PRO A 343 -42.95 -23.63 40.98
CA PRO A 343 -41.56 -23.22 41.19
C PRO A 343 -40.56 -23.97 40.29
N GLN A 344 -40.85 -25.24 39.97
CA GLN A 344 -39.99 -26.06 39.12
C GLN A 344 -40.03 -25.62 37.64
N VAL A 345 -41.18 -25.14 37.16
CA VAL A 345 -41.30 -24.55 35.83
C VAL A 345 -40.51 -23.23 35.76
N ARG A 346 -40.58 -22.41 36.81
CA ARG A 346 -39.78 -21.17 36.88
C ARG A 346 -38.29 -21.44 36.81
N GLN A 347 -37.78 -22.40 37.58
CA GLN A 347 -36.37 -22.78 37.57
C GLN A 347 -35.90 -23.30 36.20
N THR A 348 -36.75 -24.05 35.48
CA THR A 348 -36.41 -24.54 34.13
C THR A 348 -36.40 -23.44 33.07
N ILE A 349 -37.30 -22.44 33.19
CA ILE A 349 -37.30 -21.24 32.34
C ILE A 349 -36.04 -20.40 32.59
N GLU A 350 -35.67 -20.18 33.86
CA GLU A 350 -34.44 -19.48 34.23
C GLU A 350 -33.20 -20.17 33.64
N GLY A 351 -33.16 -21.51 33.67
CA GLY A 351 -32.10 -22.31 33.04
C GLY A 351 -32.03 -22.15 31.51
N TYR A 352 -33.18 -22.06 30.83
CA TYR A 352 -33.22 -21.75 29.38
C TYR A 352 -32.67 -20.35 29.11
N GLN A 353 -33.16 -19.33 29.84
CA GLN A 353 -32.76 -17.94 29.62
C GLN A 353 -31.28 -17.70 29.93
N ALA A 354 -30.73 -18.36 30.95
CA ALA A 354 -29.32 -18.26 31.32
C ALA A 354 -28.38 -18.89 30.27
N ALA A 355 -28.86 -19.84 29.45
CA ALA A 355 -28.08 -20.48 28.39
C ALA A 355 -28.02 -19.64 27.09
N LEU A 356 -28.90 -18.65 26.93
CA LEU A 356 -28.92 -17.80 25.74
C LEU A 356 -27.82 -16.74 25.79
N ASP A 357 -27.20 -16.47 24.63
CA ASP A 357 -26.33 -15.32 24.48
C ASP A 357 -27.15 -14.01 24.56
N ALA A 358 -26.68 -13.06 25.36
CA ALA A 358 -27.39 -11.82 25.65
C ALA A 358 -27.60 -10.91 24.43
N ARG A 359 -26.80 -11.05 23.36
CA ARG A 359 -26.91 -10.25 22.13
C ARG A 359 -27.72 -10.98 21.06
N LEU A 360 -27.45 -12.27 20.86
CA LEU A 360 -28.07 -13.04 19.78
C LEU A 360 -29.45 -13.59 20.16
N GLY A 361 -29.72 -13.77 21.46
CA GLY A 361 -30.94 -14.41 21.96
C GLY A 361 -31.08 -15.85 21.47
N THR A 362 -29.94 -16.54 21.30
CA THR A 362 -29.80 -17.94 20.89
C THR A 362 -28.62 -18.55 21.64
N ILE A 363 -28.56 -19.88 21.73
CA ILE A 363 -27.35 -20.55 22.25
C ILE A 363 -26.21 -20.34 21.27
N TYR A 364 -25.04 -19.94 21.78
CA TYR A 364 -23.87 -19.60 20.98
C TYR A 364 -22.59 -20.15 21.62
N HIS A 365 -22.51 -21.47 21.74
CA HIS A 365 -21.38 -22.14 22.38
C HIS A 365 -20.51 -22.85 21.33
N LYS A 366 -21.07 -23.83 20.62
CA LYS A 366 -20.31 -24.64 19.66
C LYS A 366 -19.88 -23.81 18.46
N ARG A 367 -20.74 -22.91 17.98
CA ARG A 367 -20.38 -21.97 16.93
C ARG A 367 -19.24 -21.05 17.34
N ARG A 368 -19.27 -20.56 18.58
CA ARG A 368 -18.20 -19.72 19.14
C ARG A 368 -16.88 -20.47 19.23
N GLU A 369 -16.88 -21.71 19.71
CA GLU A 369 -15.67 -22.56 19.78
C GLU A 369 -15.04 -22.78 18.40
N PHE A 370 -15.87 -22.99 17.37
CA PHE A 370 -15.42 -23.11 15.99
C PHE A 370 -14.83 -21.80 15.44
N GLU A 371 -15.55 -20.68 15.58
CA GLU A 371 -15.09 -19.37 15.08
C GLU A 371 -13.80 -18.89 15.78
N GLU A 372 -13.68 -19.12 17.09
CA GLU A 372 -12.45 -18.84 17.84
C GLU A 372 -11.28 -19.70 17.34
N SER A 373 -11.53 -20.97 17.00
CA SER A 373 -10.51 -21.87 16.46
C SER A 373 -10.04 -21.44 15.06
N VAL A 374 -10.97 -21.07 14.17
CA VAL A 374 -10.67 -20.54 12.82
C VAL A 374 -9.88 -19.24 12.91
N SER A 375 -10.31 -18.32 13.77
CA SER A 375 -9.64 -17.04 13.97
C SER A 375 -8.20 -17.21 14.49
N LEU A 376 -8.00 -18.12 15.45
CA LEU A 376 -6.66 -18.41 15.99
C LEU A 376 -5.74 -19.02 14.92
N LEU A 377 -6.25 -19.96 14.13
CA LEU A 377 -5.50 -20.59 13.03
C LEU A 377 -5.12 -19.54 11.96
N ASN A 378 -6.09 -18.78 11.45
CA ASN A 378 -5.84 -17.77 10.42
C ASN A 378 -4.87 -16.69 10.89
N LYS A 379 -4.94 -16.29 12.17
CA LYS A 379 -3.98 -15.37 12.77
C LYS A 379 -2.56 -15.95 12.77
N ARG A 380 -2.37 -17.23 13.12
CA ARG A 380 -1.04 -17.86 13.09
C ARG A 380 -0.49 -17.94 11.68
N ILE A 381 -1.30 -18.42 10.73
CA ILE A 381 -0.90 -18.55 9.32
C ILE A 381 -0.52 -17.18 8.76
N SER A 382 -1.31 -16.15 9.06
CA SER A 382 -1.07 -14.80 8.58
C SER A 382 0.22 -14.19 9.13
N LEU A 383 0.49 -14.36 10.43
CA LEU A 383 1.74 -13.89 11.04
C LEU A 383 2.98 -14.59 10.45
N TYR A 384 2.87 -15.88 10.15
CA TYR A 384 3.94 -16.62 9.50
C TYR A 384 4.18 -16.12 8.06
N LEU A 385 3.10 -15.99 7.28
CA LEU A 385 3.15 -15.47 5.90
C LEU A 385 3.74 -14.06 5.83
N ASP A 386 3.32 -13.15 6.71
CA ASP A 386 3.82 -11.76 6.72
C ASP A 386 5.34 -11.71 6.96
N ARG A 387 5.89 -12.64 7.74
CA ARG A 387 7.34 -12.72 7.99
C ARG A 387 8.11 -13.28 6.80
N GLU A 388 7.63 -14.39 6.24
CA GLU A 388 8.23 -15.01 5.05
C GLU A 388 8.20 -14.06 3.84
N GLN A 389 7.12 -13.29 3.71
CA GLN A 389 6.95 -12.33 2.63
C GLN A 389 7.94 -11.14 2.72
N VAL A 390 8.25 -10.63 3.92
CA VAL A 390 9.26 -9.57 4.10
C VAL A 390 10.65 -10.05 3.66
N GLU A 391 11.04 -11.29 4.02
CA GLU A 391 12.31 -11.87 3.58
C GLU A 391 12.32 -12.05 2.05
N ALA A 392 11.25 -12.57 1.46
CA ALA A 392 11.12 -12.72 0.01
C ALA A 392 11.21 -11.37 -0.73
N GLN A 393 10.64 -10.30 -0.18
CA GLN A 393 10.72 -8.96 -0.77
C GLN A 393 12.13 -8.35 -0.70
N SER A 394 12.93 -8.74 0.29
CA SER A 394 14.33 -8.32 0.38
C SER A 394 15.20 -8.91 -0.74
N VAL A 395 14.81 -10.09 -1.28
CA VAL A 395 15.48 -10.72 -2.43
C VAL A 395 15.09 -10.04 -3.73
N PHE A 396 13.80 -9.84 -3.95
CA PHE A 396 13.31 -9.12 -5.12
C PHE A 396 11.95 -8.43 -4.84
N PRO A 397 11.82 -7.13 -5.12
CA PRO A 397 10.55 -6.42 -4.94
C PRO A 397 9.43 -7.05 -5.79
N HIS A 398 8.33 -7.41 -5.16
CA HIS A 398 7.15 -7.98 -5.82
C HIS A 398 5.89 -7.47 -5.14
N TYR A 399 4.79 -7.40 -5.90
CA TYR A 399 3.48 -7.10 -5.34
C TYR A 399 2.96 -8.32 -4.59
N PHE A 400 2.43 -8.12 -3.39
CA PHE A 400 1.85 -9.18 -2.57
C PHE A 400 0.47 -8.76 -2.06
N GLU A 401 -0.53 -9.61 -2.28
CA GLU A 401 -1.89 -9.45 -1.80
C GLU A 401 -2.33 -10.70 -1.05
N LYS A 402 -2.97 -10.53 0.09
CA LYS A 402 -3.41 -11.61 0.98
C LYS A 402 -4.88 -11.44 1.30
N HIS A 403 -5.64 -12.53 1.21
CA HIS A 403 -7.04 -12.58 1.59
C HIS A 403 -7.27 -13.62 2.68
N GLN A 404 -8.14 -13.28 3.62
CA GLN A 404 -8.54 -14.16 4.72
C GLN A 404 -10.03 -14.41 4.63
N THR A 405 -10.40 -15.69 4.55
CA THR A 405 -11.77 -16.15 4.62
C THR A 405 -11.86 -17.21 5.71
N ASP A 406 -12.30 -18.43 5.38
CA ASP A 406 -12.13 -19.58 6.27
C ASP A 406 -10.66 -20.00 6.27
N GLY A 407 -9.99 -19.97 5.12
CA GLY A 407 -8.54 -20.14 4.99
C GLY A 407 -7.79 -18.84 4.69
N VAL A 408 -6.53 -19.00 4.26
CA VAL A 408 -5.68 -17.89 3.82
C VAL A 408 -5.20 -18.17 2.40
N ASP A 409 -5.47 -17.24 1.48
CA ASP A 409 -4.92 -17.23 0.13
C ASP A 409 -4.06 -15.99 -0.09
N TYR A 410 -3.11 -16.11 -1.01
CA TYR A 410 -2.26 -15.00 -1.40
C TYR A 410 -1.94 -15.04 -2.89
N LEU A 411 -1.68 -13.86 -3.42
CA LEU A 411 -1.35 -13.61 -4.81
C LEU A 411 -0.09 -12.74 -4.86
N ILE A 412 0.86 -13.16 -5.67
CA ILE A 412 2.06 -12.40 -5.96
C ILE A 412 2.05 -12.05 -7.44
N TYR A 413 2.39 -10.80 -7.76
CA TYR A 413 2.83 -10.41 -9.10
C TYR A 413 4.31 -10.04 -9.06
N VAL A 414 5.07 -10.59 -9.98
CA VAL A 414 6.51 -10.32 -10.14
C VAL A 414 6.86 -10.16 -11.62
N GLY A 415 7.72 -9.22 -11.96
CA GLY A 415 8.12 -8.97 -13.35
C GLY A 415 8.95 -7.70 -13.48
N SER A 416 9.53 -7.48 -14.66
CA SER A 416 10.36 -6.29 -14.93
C SER A 416 9.59 -4.99 -14.75
N SER A 417 8.32 -4.95 -15.15
CA SER A 417 7.52 -3.72 -15.10
C SER A 417 7.18 -3.25 -13.69
N LEU A 418 7.28 -4.12 -12.67
CA LEU A 418 6.93 -3.77 -11.30
C LEU A 418 8.04 -2.99 -10.59
N VAL A 419 9.28 -3.05 -11.07
CA VAL A 419 10.43 -2.42 -10.41
C VAL A 419 10.81 -1.13 -11.12
N GLU A 420 10.96 -0.04 -10.36
CA GLU A 420 11.44 1.25 -10.89
C GLU A 420 12.91 1.17 -11.34
N LYS A 421 13.74 0.52 -10.51
CA LYS A 421 15.19 0.39 -10.71
C LYS A 421 15.62 -1.05 -10.50
N GLY A 422 16.29 -1.63 -11.49
CA GLY A 422 16.79 -3.00 -11.44
C GLY A 422 16.53 -3.77 -12.72
N SER A 423 17.01 -5.01 -12.77
CA SER A 423 16.71 -5.94 -13.85
C SER A 423 16.01 -7.18 -13.29
N PHE A 424 14.94 -7.59 -13.96
CA PHE A 424 14.26 -8.84 -13.67
C PHE A 424 14.96 -9.99 -14.40
N ASN A 425 15.09 -11.11 -13.71
CA ASN A 425 15.61 -12.36 -14.24
C ASN A 425 14.68 -13.50 -13.80
N GLU A 426 14.48 -14.50 -14.66
CA GLU A 426 13.66 -15.68 -14.39
C GLU A 426 14.08 -16.43 -13.12
N LEU A 427 15.34 -16.32 -12.69
CA LEU A 427 15.81 -16.91 -11.43
C LEU A 427 15.02 -16.41 -10.20
N TYR A 428 14.55 -15.15 -10.20
CA TYR A 428 13.70 -14.64 -9.11
C TYR A 428 12.32 -15.31 -9.11
N LEU A 429 11.78 -15.62 -10.30
CA LEU A 429 10.52 -16.34 -10.45
C LEU A 429 10.65 -17.80 -10.00
N GLU A 430 11.72 -18.49 -10.42
CA GLU A 430 12.05 -19.84 -9.94
C GLU A 430 12.17 -19.87 -8.41
N ASN A 431 12.86 -18.89 -7.82
CA ASN A 431 13.01 -18.75 -6.38
C ASN A 431 11.66 -18.57 -5.67
N LEU A 432 10.79 -17.69 -6.17
CA LEU A 432 9.46 -17.48 -5.57
C LEU A 432 8.55 -18.71 -5.67
N ARG A 433 8.64 -19.49 -6.76
CA ARG A 433 7.89 -20.76 -6.89
C ARG A 433 8.36 -21.81 -5.90
N LEU A 434 9.67 -21.96 -5.72
CA LEU A 434 10.23 -22.84 -4.69
C LEU A 434 9.82 -22.35 -3.30
N TRP A 435 9.87 -21.04 -3.07
CA TRP A 435 9.42 -20.42 -1.83
C TRP A 435 7.94 -20.73 -1.52
N GLN A 436 7.03 -20.69 -2.50
CA GLN A 436 5.62 -21.06 -2.28
C GLN A 436 5.47 -22.49 -1.73
N LEU A 437 6.24 -23.45 -2.26
CA LEU A 437 6.25 -24.83 -1.75
C LEU A 437 6.74 -24.90 -0.30
N MET A 438 7.82 -24.18 0.02
CA MET A 438 8.40 -24.14 1.35
C MET A 438 7.45 -23.50 2.36
N VAL A 439 6.82 -22.38 1.99
CA VAL A 439 5.81 -21.70 2.80
C VAL A 439 4.60 -22.58 3.03
N SER A 440 4.08 -23.28 2.02
CA SER A 440 2.99 -24.24 2.21
C SER A 440 3.36 -25.35 3.20
N CYS A 441 4.61 -25.83 3.21
CA CYS A 441 5.09 -26.77 4.23
C CYS A 441 5.09 -26.15 5.64
N GLY A 442 5.55 -24.90 5.77
CA GLY A 442 5.54 -24.17 7.05
C GLY A 442 4.14 -23.91 7.59
N ILE A 443 3.18 -23.56 6.72
CA ILE A 443 1.76 -23.41 7.07
C ILE A 443 1.21 -24.74 7.59
N ALA A 444 1.45 -25.85 6.86
CA ALA A 444 0.98 -27.17 7.27
C ALA A 444 1.53 -27.58 8.64
N TRP A 445 2.82 -27.31 8.90
CA TRP A 445 3.43 -27.56 10.20
C TRP A 445 2.81 -26.72 11.32
N HIS A 446 2.55 -25.43 11.08
CA HIS A 446 1.85 -24.58 12.04
C HIS A 446 0.44 -25.08 12.36
N THR A 447 -0.30 -25.52 11.34
CA THR A 447 -1.63 -26.12 11.53
C THR A 447 -1.54 -27.36 12.43
N GLU A 448 -0.58 -28.26 12.17
CA GLU A 448 -0.44 -29.50 12.95
C GLU A 448 -0.11 -29.23 14.42
N GLN A 449 0.79 -28.27 14.70
CA GLN A 449 1.12 -27.87 16.07
C GLN A 449 -0.06 -27.23 16.81
N LEU A 450 -0.85 -26.40 16.11
CA LEU A 450 -2.02 -25.77 16.70
C LEU A 450 -3.17 -26.75 16.94
N LYS A 451 -3.22 -27.88 16.22
CA LYS A 451 -4.34 -28.83 16.27
C LYS A 451 -4.70 -29.28 17.68
N THR A 452 -3.71 -29.41 18.58
CA THR A 452 -3.90 -29.78 19.99
C THR A 452 -4.35 -28.63 20.89
N GLU A 453 -4.13 -27.38 20.47
CA GLU A 453 -4.53 -26.16 21.21
C GLU A 453 -5.94 -25.68 20.83
N LEU A 454 -6.42 -26.04 19.64
CA LEU A 454 -7.73 -25.62 19.13
C LEU A 454 -8.87 -26.34 19.84
N LYS A 455 -9.94 -25.60 20.14
CA LYS A 455 -11.17 -26.18 20.73
C LYS A 455 -11.87 -27.12 19.76
N VAL A 456 -11.81 -26.79 18.48
CA VAL A 456 -12.24 -27.64 17.37
C VAL A 456 -10.99 -27.97 16.55
N PRO A 457 -10.60 -29.24 16.40
CA PRO A 457 -9.43 -29.59 15.60
C PRO A 457 -9.70 -29.27 14.13
N LEU A 458 -8.85 -28.43 13.54
CA LEU A 458 -8.95 -28.00 12.15
C LEU A 458 -7.79 -28.59 11.36
N GLU A 459 -8.04 -28.87 10.09
CA GLU A 459 -7.04 -29.36 9.14
C GLU A 459 -6.98 -28.41 7.95
N THR A 460 -5.78 -28.18 7.43
CA THR A 460 -5.58 -27.35 6.24
C THR A 460 -5.22 -28.20 5.03
N ALA A 461 -5.71 -27.78 3.87
CA ALA A 461 -5.36 -28.38 2.59
C ALA A 461 -4.73 -27.29 1.71
N HIS A 462 -3.57 -27.60 1.12
CA HIS A 462 -2.73 -26.61 0.44
C HIS A 462 -2.79 -26.79 -1.06
N LEU A 463 -2.95 -25.69 -1.79
CA LEU A 463 -2.97 -25.66 -3.24
C LEU A 463 -2.10 -24.52 -3.75
N ILE A 464 -1.32 -24.81 -4.79
CA ILE A 464 -0.52 -23.82 -5.52
C ILE A 464 -0.91 -23.90 -6.99
N LEU A 465 -1.22 -22.76 -7.61
CA LEU A 465 -1.45 -22.66 -9.05
C LEU A 465 -0.21 -22.05 -9.70
N ILE A 466 0.34 -22.77 -10.68
CA ILE A 466 1.51 -22.32 -11.42
C ILE A 466 1.14 -22.03 -12.86
N ASN A 467 1.68 -20.91 -13.32
CA ASN A 467 1.60 -20.52 -14.70
C ASN A 467 2.92 -19.86 -15.12
N HIS A 468 3.38 -20.22 -16.32
CA HIS A 468 4.55 -19.58 -16.95
C HIS A 468 4.15 -18.44 -17.87
N THR A 469 2.86 -18.24 -18.12
CA THR A 469 2.38 -17.21 -19.04
C THR A 469 2.31 -15.88 -18.29
N PRO A 470 3.10 -14.87 -18.68
CA PRO A 470 2.97 -13.54 -18.12
C PRO A 470 1.64 -12.91 -18.59
N LEU A 471 1.10 -12.01 -17.78
CA LEU A 471 -0.13 -11.28 -18.07
C LEU A 471 0.06 -9.78 -17.84
N SER A 472 -0.95 -8.99 -18.21
CA SER A 472 -1.02 -7.58 -17.81
C SER A 472 -1.99 -7.39 -16.65
N ILE A 473 -1.65 -6.54 -15.69
CA ILE A 473 -2.56 -6.13 -14.60
C ILE A 473 -2.83 -4.64 -14.68
N ARG A 474 -4.04 -4.24 -14.31
CA ARG A 474 -4.49 -2.85 -14.24
C ARG A 474 -5.10 -2.55 -12.88
N PHE A 475 -4.74 -1.42 -12.29
CA PHE A 475 -5.38 -0.94 -11.07
C PHE A 475 -6.79 -0.42 -11.39
N ARG A 476 -7.80 -0.99 -10.74
CA ARG A 476 -9.19 -0.54 -10.80
C ARG A 476 -9.44 0.44 -9.66
N PHE A 477 -9.56 1.73 -9.95
CA PHE A 477 -9.76 2.76 -8.91
C PHE A 477 -11.06 2.57 -8.10
N ASP A 478 -12.13 2.08 -8.73
CA ASP A 478 -13.40 1.83 -8.06
C ASP A 478 -13.31 0.64 -7.07
N GLU A 479 -12.54 -0.40 -7.43
CA GLU A 479 -12.35 -1.60 -6.61
C GLU A 479 -11.13 -1.52 -5.69
N LYS A 480 -10.25 -0.55 -5.91
CA LYS A 480 -8.99 -0.31 -5.19
C LYS A 480 -8.04 -1.52 -5.15
N ARG A 481 -8.02 -2.30 -6.23
CA ARG A 481 -7.16 -3.49 -6.39
C ARG A 481 -6.67 -3.65 -7.82
N PHE A 482 -5.65 -4.48 -8.00
CA PHE A 482 -5.22 -4.92 -9.33
C PHE A 482 -6.15 -6.01 -9.83
N ASP A 483 -6.58 -5.85 -11.07
CA ASP A 483 -7.31 -6.88 -11.80
C ASP A 483 -6.58 -7.15 -13.11
N VAL A 484 -6.85 -8.32 -13.68
CA VAL A 484 -6.26 -8.80 -14.90
C VAL A 484 -6.73 -7.96 -16.09
N ASP A 485 -5.80 -7.52 -16.93
CA ASP A 485 -6.04 -6.60 -18.05
C ASP A 485 -6.08 -7.33 -19.41
N GLY A 486 -7.25 -7.86 -19.77
CA GLY A 486 -7.50 -8.42 -21.10
C GLY A 486 -8.26 -9.75 -21.09
N ALA A 487 -9.02 -10.02 -22.15
CA ALA A 487 -9.93 -11.17 -22.23
C ALA A 487 -9.22 -12.55 -22.19
N TYR A 488 -7.99 -12.64 -22.70
CA TYR A 488 -7.19 -13.88 -22.65
C TYR A 488 -6.67 -14.19 -21.25
N ASP A 489 -6.41 -13.16 -20.45
CA ASP A 489 -5.84 -13.30 -19.12
C ASP A 489 -6.93 -13.62 -18.07
N VAL A 490 -8.21 -13.31 -18.36
CA VAL A 490 -9.38 -13.67 -17.51
C VAL A 490 -9.44 -15.17 -17.21
N ARG A 491 -8.90 -16.03 -18.09
CA ARG A 491 -8.83 -17.48 -17.85
C ARG A 491 -8.18 -17.79 -16.50
N GLN A 492 -7.19 -17.02 -16.07
CA GLN A 492 -6.48 -17.26 -14.80
C GLN A 492 -7.38 -17.01 -13.59
N GLU A 493 -8.16 -15.93 -13.60
CA GLU A 493 -9.14 -15.64 -12.55
C GLU A 493 -10.29 -16.67 -12.53
N ILE A 494 -10.69 -17.19 -13.70
CA ILE A 494 -11.65 -18.30 -13.78
C ILE A 494 -11.08 -19.59 -13.15
N ILE A 495 -9.81 -19.90 -13.41
CA ILE A 495 -9.13 -21.06 -12.80
C ILE A 495 -9.08 -20.87 -11.28
N LYS A 496 -8.51 -19.76 -10.81
CA LYS A 496 -8.36 -19.41 -9.39
C LYS A 496 -9.68 -19.53 -8.61
N SER A 497 -10.78 -19.01 -9.17
CA SER A 497 -12.09 -19.04 -8.51
C SER A 497 -12.74 -20.44 -8.42
N ARG A 498 -12.21 -21.46 -9.12
CA ARG A 498 -12.85 -22.79 -9.26
C ARG A 498 -11.99 -23.96 -8.79
N ILE A 499 -10.67 -23.79 -8.71
CA ILE A 499 -9.75 -24.89 -8.40
C ILE A 499 -9.79 -25.36 -6.95
N ASP A 500 -10.21 -24.53 -6.00
CA ASP A 500 -10.22 -24.84 -4.57
C ASP A 500 -11.06 -26.11 -4.24
N LYS A 501 -12.18 -26.28 -4.92
CA LYS A 501 -13.11 -27.42 -4.71
C LYS A 501 -13.01 -28.50 -5.78
N ALA A 502 -12.01 -28.41 -6.65
CA ALA A 502 -11.86 -29.35 -7.74
C ALA A 502 -11.61 -30.79 -7.23
N MET A 503 -12.19 -31.75 -7.93
CA MET A 503 -12.00 -33.18 -7.71
C MET A 503 -10.96 -33.76 -8.67
N VAL A 504 -10.42 -34.92 -8.31
CA VAL A 504 -9.58 -35.74 -9.19
C VAL A 504 -10.46 -36.37 -10.27
N LYS A 505 -10.04 -36.25 -11.54
CA LYS A 505 -10.78 -36.80 -12.68
C LYS A 505 -11.04 -38.30 -12.49
N GLY A 506 -12.31 -38.69 -12.49
CA GLY A 506 -12.74 -40.08 -12.34
C GLY A 506 -12.69 -40.63 -10.90
N ARG A 507 -12.44 -39.79 -9.88
CA ARG A 507 -12.50 -40.19 -8.47
C ARG A 507 -13.37 -39.21 -7.68
N ALA A 508 -14.14 -39.72 -6.71
CA ALA A 508 -14.89 -38.90 -5.75
C ALA A 508 -13.98 -38.36 -4.63
N GLU A 509 -12.83 -37.80 -5.01
CA GLU A 509 -11.77 -37.36 -4.11
C GLU A 509 -11.37 -35.94 -4.49
N ARG A 510 -11.31 -35.02 -3.51
CA ARG A 510 -10.80 -33.66 -3.75
C ARG A 510 -9.33 -33.68 -4.16
N MET A 511 -8.95 -32.73 -5.01
CA MET A 511 -7.56 -32.47 -5.39
C MET A 511 -6.69 -32.20 -4.15
N THR A 512 -7.17 -31.32 -3.27
CA THR A 512 -6.49 -30.96 -2.02
C THR A 512 -6.79 -31.97 -0.91
N GLN A 513 -5.77 -32.33 -0.14
CA GLN A 513 -5.87 -33.26 0.99
C GLN A 513 -5.05 -32.72 2.19
N PRO A 514 -5.53 -32.92 3.43
CA PRO A 514 -4.76 -32.59 4.63
C PRO A 514 -3.36 -33.22 4.63
N GLY A 515 -2.37 -32.47 5.08
CA GLY A 515 -0.96 -32.93 5.13
C GLY A 515 -0.29 -33.08 3.76
N LYS A 516 -0.96 -32.67 2.67
CA LYS A 516 -0.41 -32.72 1.30
C LYS A 516 -0.46 -31.34 0.63
N ILE A 517 0.41 -31.14 -0.34
CA ILE A 517 0.39 -29.99 -1.26
C ILE A 517 -0.07 -30.50 -2.62
N ALA A 518 -1.10 -29.84 -3.18
CA ALA A 518 -1.53 -30.04 -4.56
C ALA A 518 -1.05 -28.87 -5.43
N VAL A 519 -0.19 -29.15 -6.41
CA VAL A 519 0.34 -28.15 -7.33
C VAL A 519 -0.33 -28.32 -8.69
N ILE A 520 -1.14 -27.34 -9.09
CA ILE A 520 -1.90 -27.35 -10.34
C ILE A 520 -1.13 -26.61 -11.42
N TYR A 521 -1.09 -27.19 -12.61
CA TYR A 521 -0.41 -26.64 -13.78
C TYR A 521 -1.15 -27.00 -15.08
N THR A 522 -0.83 -26.28 -16.14
CA THR A 522 -1.44 -26.44 -17.48
C THR A 522 -0.48 -27.07 -18.48
N GLN A 523 0.80 -26.74 -18.40
CA GLN A 523 1.81 -27.12 -19.39
C GLN A 523 2.76 -28.21 -18.87
N PRO A 524 3.23 -29.14 -19.73
CA PRO A 524 4.19 -30.16 -19.31
C PRO A 524 5.54 -29.61 -18.80
N GLN A 525 5.92 -28.40 -19.20
CA GLN A 525 7.14 -27.74 -18.71
C GLN A 525 7.01 -27.32 -17.24
N GLU A 526 5.90 -26.69 -16.87
CA GLU A 526 5.52 -26.38 -15.48
C GLU A 526 5.61 -27.63 -14.59
N GLY A 527 5.02 -28.74 -15.04
CA GLY A 527 5.06 -30.00 -14.31
C GLY A 527 6.47 -30.60 -14.16
N ARG A 528 7.40 -30.35 -15.08
CA ARG A 528 8.79 -30.82 -14.97
C ARG A 528 9.58 -29.98 -13.97
N GLU A 529 9.40 -28.67 -14.01
CA GLU A 529 10.01 -27.75 -13.04
C GLU A 529 9.61 -28.09 -11.60
N ILE A 530 8.31 -28.34 -11.38
CA ILE A 530 7.82 -28.66 -10.04
C ILE A 530 8.26 -30.03 -9.54
N ARG A 531 8.39 -31.04 -10.41
CA ARG A 531 9.02 -32.30 -9.99
C ARG A 531 10.43 -32.08 -9.48
N ARG A 532 11.23 -31.26 -10.17
CA ARG A 532 12.59 -30.90 -9.74
C ARG A 532 12.59 -30.25 -8.34
N TYR A 533 11.66 -29.32 -8.07
CA TYR A 533 11.55 -28.70 -6.75
C TYR A 533 11.06 -29.66 -5.67
N ILE A 534 10.08 -30.52 -5.99
CA ILE A 534 9.60 -31.56 -5.07
C ILE A 534 10.73 -32.53 -4.70
N ASP A 535 11.53 -32.97 -5.69
CA ASP A 535 12.65 -33.87 -5.45
C ASP A 535 13.74 -33.21 -4.60
N PHE A 536 14.03 -31.93 -4.86
CA PHE A 536 14.93 -31.14 -4.01
C PHE A 536 14.40 -31.03 -2.57
N LEU A 537 13.15 -30.63 -2.37
CA LEU A 537 12.54 -30.48 -1.04
C LEU A 537 12.42 -31.82 -0.30
N ARG A 538 12.21 -32.93 -1.02
CA ARG A 538 12.29 -34.29 -0.47
C ARG A 538 13.70 -34.60 0.04
N SER A 539 14.74 -34.26 -0.72
CA SER A 539 16.14 -34.44 -0.29
C SER A 539 16.52 -33.61 0.95
N GLN A 540 15.84 -32.47 1.15
CA GLN A 540 16.01 -31.59 2.30
C GLN A 540 15.11 -31.97 3.50
N GLY A 541 14.26 -33.00 3.37
CA GLY A 541 13.38 -33.46 4.45
C GLY A 541 12.13 -32.61 4.67
N PHE A 542 11.69 -31.80 3.70
CA PHE A 542 10.39 -31.08 3.78
C PHE A 542 9.21 -31.98 3.38
N LEU A 543 9.44 -32.89 2.43
CA LEU A 543 8.42 -33.72 1.81
C LEU A 543 8.77 -35.19 1.97
N LYS A 544 7.76 -36.05 2.02
CA LYS A 544 7.91 -37.51 2.10
C LYS A 544 6.98 -38.22 1.13
N GLY A 545 7.23 -39.51 0.93
CA GLY A 545 6.45 -40.36 0.04
C GLY A 545 6.62 -40.03 -1.45
N ASP A 546 5.88 -40.77 -2.26
CA ASP A 546 5.89 -40.65 -3.72
C ASP A 546 5.02 -39.48 -4.20
N THR A 547 5.42 -38.89 -5.34
CA THR A 547 4.64 -37.83 -5.98
C THR A 547 3.53 -38.43 -6.82
N GLU A 548 2.28 -38.10 -6.51
CA GLU A 548 1.11 -38.51 -7.27
C GLU A 548 0.90 -37.55 -8.45
N ALA A 549 0.88 -38.07 -9.68
CA ALA A 549 0.46 -37.31 -10.86
C ALA A 549 -1.03 -37.54 -11.11
N LEU A 550 -1.81 -36.46 -11.12
CA LEU A 550 -3.28 -36.49 -11.17
C LEU A 550 -3.80 -35.59 -12.29
N ASP A 551 -4.95 -35.95 -12.84
CA ASP A 551 -5.72 -35.08 -13.73
C ASP A 551 -6.84 -34.42 -12.93
N VAL A 552 -7.04 -33.11 -13.13
CA VAL A 552 -8.12 -32.35 -12.49
C VAL A 552 -9.42 -32.58 -13.28
N GLU A 553 -10.55 -32.63 -12.60
CA GLU A 553 -11.85 -32.68 -13.27
C GLU A 553 -12.07 -31.50 -14.23
N GLU A 554 -12.99 -31.66 -15.19
CA GLU A 554 -13.29 -30.59 -16.13
C GLU A 554 -14.14 -29.52 -15.46
N LEU A 555 -13.54 -28.34 -15.26
CA LEU A 555 -14.21 -27.18 -14.70
C LEU A 555 -14.86 -26.38 -15.85
N PRO A 556 -16.04 -25.78 -15.66
CA PRO A 556 -16.67 -25.07 -16.77
C PRO A 556 -15.78 -23.90 -17.23
N GLY A 557 -15.46 -23.83 -18.53
CA GLY A 557 -14.55 -22.83 -19.11
C GLY A 557 -13.05 -23.12 -18.95
N VAL A 558 -12.67 -24.24 -18.31
CA VAL A 558 -11.27 -24.63 -18.10
C VAL A 558 -11.09 -26.14 -18.30
N GLN A 559 -10.29 -26.51 -19.29
CA GLN A 559 -9.97 -27.92 -19.58
C GLN A 559 -8.46 -28.16 -19.58
N GLY A 560 -8.08 -29.42 -19.32
CA GLY A 560 -6.71 -29.90 -19.45
C GLY A 560 -5.78 -29.59 -18.27
N LEU A 561 -6.33 -29.27 -17.10
CA LEU A 561 -5.54 -29.05 -15.89
C LEU A 561 -4.97 -30.36 -15.36
N LYS A 562 -3.70 -30.32 -14.96
CA LYS A 562 -2.99 -31.41 -14.31
C LYS A 562 -2.52 -30.98 -12.94
N ALA A 563 -2.22 -31.96 -12.10
CA ALA A 563 -1.69 -31.71 -10.77
C ALA A 563 -0.59 -32.69 -10.37
N LEU A 564 0.32 -32.20 -9.52
CA LEU A 564 1.21 -33.03 -8.74
C LEU A 564 0.79 -32.90 -7.28
N ARG A 565 0.64 -34.04 -6.60
CA ARG A 565 0.30 -34.07 -5.19
C ARG A 565 1.38 -34.81 -4.41
N VAL A 566 1.82 -34.23 -3.31
CA VAL A 566 2.93 -34.75 -2.49
C VAL A 566 2.63 -34.55 -1.00
N GLU A 567 3.12 -35.49 -0.18
CA GLU A 567 2.94 -35.46 1.27
C GLU A 567 4.02 -34.63 1.96
N ILE A 568 3.61 -33.85 2.96
CA ILE A 568 4.47 -33.01 3.78
C ILE A 568 4.97 -33.82 4.97
N ASP A 569 6.26 -33.71 5.30
CA ASP A 569 6.79 -34.29 6.52
C ASP A 569 6.51 -33.37 7.72
N LEU A 570 5.32 -33.50 8.32
CA LEU A 570 4.90 -32.71 9.49
C LEU A 570 5.78 -32.95 10.73
N SER A 571 6.57 -34.03 10.76
CA SER A 571 7.55 -34.32 11.82
C SER A 571 8.96 -33.80 11.53
N SER A 572 9.16 -33.11 10.41
CA SER A 572 10.48 -32.63 9.98
C SER A 572 11.07 -31.60 10.95
N THR A 573 12.29 -31.88 11.43
CA THR A 573 13.08 -30.92 12.20
C THR A 573 13.50 -29.72 11.35
N VAL A 574 13.69 -29.91 10.04
CA VAL A 574 14.11 -28.85 9.11
C VAL A 574 13.02 -27.79 8.95
N ILE A 575 11.75 -28.20 8.83
CA ILE A 575 10.63 -27.26 8.79
C ILE A 575 10.54 -26.50 10.12
N SER A 576 10.66 -27.21 11.24
CA SER A 576 10.62 -26.60 12.58
C SER A 576 11.73 -25.57 12.78
N GLU A 577 12.97 -25.88 12.39
CA GLU A 577 14.10 -24.96 12.49
C GLU A 577 13.92 -23.71 11.61
N ARG A 578 13.41 -23.88 10.38
CA ARG A 578 13.12 -22.76 9.48
C ARG A 578 12.07 -21.83 10.09
N VAL A 579 10.94 -22.39 10.50
CA VAL A 579 9.83 -21.63 11.10
C VAL A 579 10.26 -20.92 12.38
N ASN A 580 11.04 -21.59 13.23
CA ASN A 580 11.52 -21.03 14.50
C ASN A 580 12.63 -19.98 14.33
N ARG A 581 13.45 -20.06 13.28
CA ARG A 581 14.44 -19.01 12.94
C ARG A 581 13.76 -17.66 12.74
N MET A 582 12.55 -17.68 12.18
CA MET A 582 11.74 -16.49 11.89
C MET A 582 10.87 -16.04 13.08
N ALA A 583 10.92 -16.77 14.20
CA ALA A 583 10.23 -16.39 15.43
C ALA A 583 11.06 -15.49 16.35
N LYS A 584 12.38 -15.46 16.14
CA LYS A 584 13.33 -14.54 16.78
C LYS A 584 13.49 -13.30 15.92
#